data_AF-A0A1Z8MIF5-F1
#
_entry.id   AF-A0A1Z8MIF5-F1
#
_cell.length_a   1.000
_cell.length_b   1.000
_cell.length_c   1.000
_cell.angle_alpha   90.00
_cell.angle_beta   90.00
_cell.angle_gamma   90.00
#
_symmetry.space_group_name_H-M   'P 1'
#
loop_
_entity.id
_entity.type
_entity.pdbx_description
1 polymer ?
#
loop_
_entity_poly.entity_id
_entity_poly.type
_entity_poly.pdbx_seq_one_letter_code
_entity_poly.pdbx_strand_id
1 'polypeptide(L)'
;MVLTRGDNGHVAPERETNGSLVSALAKAYRWQEQLESGEYAGLEDLAAANGVDRTYVGRFLRLTSLAPAIVERILSGDEPEGISLAKLRNDLPILWAEQDWGEWVDVESMHKRCPLTAEVSTTSLSCAPC
;
A
#
# COMPACT_ATOMS: atom_id res chain seq x y z
N MET A 1 9.97 47.53 -12.84
CA MET A 1 9.01 47.25 -11.75
C MET A 1 9.25 45.80 -11.32
N VAL A 2 9.97 45.61 -10.22
CA VAL A 2 10.18 44.29 -9.62
C VAL A 2 8.97 43.97 -8.74
N LEU A 3 8.40 42.79 -8.93
CA LEU A 3 7.76 42.05 -7.85
C LEU A 3 8.27 40.61 -7.95
N THR A 4 9.39 40.36 -7.28
CA THR A 4 9.71 39.03 -6.74
C THR A 4 8.82 38.82 -5.51
N ARG A 5 8.01 37.75 -5.45
CA ARG A 5 7.75 37.10 -4.15
C ARG A 5 7.10 35.72 -4.26
N GLY A 6 7.59 34.83 -3.41
CA GLY A 6 7.16 33.47 -3.15
C GLY A 6 8.43 32.63 -2.90
N ASP A 7 9.34 33.05 -2.03
CA ASP A 7 9.29 32.71 -0.60
C ASP A 7 8.96 31.23 -0.41
N ASN A 8 9.94 30.37 -0.72
CA ASN A 8 9.96 29.00 -0.22
C ASN A 8 10.31 29.09 1.26
N GLY A 9 9.28 29.35 2.08
CA GLY A 9 9.37 29.27 3.53
C GLY A 9 9.90 27.89 3.90
N HIS A 10 11.09 27.87 4.47
CA HIS A 10 11.64 26.71 5.15
C HIS A 10 10.79 26.49 6.41
N VAL A 11 9.71 25.73 6.27
CA VAL A 11 8.96 25.17 7.38
C VAL A 11 9.85 24.08 7.98
N ALA A 12 9.90 24.00 9.32
CA ALA A 12 10.57 22.94 10.07
C ALA A 12 10.19 21.55 9.52
N PRO A 13 10.95 20.45 9.80
CA PRO A 13 10.60 19.12 9.32
C PRO A 13 9.37 18.58 10.06
N GLU A 14 8.21 19.17 9.78
CA GLU A 14 6.90 18.54 9.87
C GLU A 14 7.02 17.32 8.96
N ARG A 15 6.93 16.11 9.53
CA ARG A 15 7.19 14.86 8.80
C ARG A 15 6.55 14.93 7.43
N GLU A 16 7.38 15.06 6.38
CA GLU A 16 6.88 15.35 5.04
C GLU A 16 6.03 14.18 4.61
N THR A 17 4.71 14.38 4.62
CA THR A 17 3.77 13.36 4.19
C THR A 17 4.09 13.01 2.74
N ASN A 18 4.13 11.72 2.41
CA ASN A 18 4.40 11.29 1.04
C ASN A 18 3.22 11.68 0.13
N GLY A 19 3.29 12.89 -0.44
CA GLY A 19 2.23 13.46 -1.27
C GLY A 19 1.85 12.58 -2.45
N SER A 20 2.78 11.74 -2.93
CA SER A 20 2.54 10.71 -3.94
C SER A 20 1.58 9.60 -3.46
N LEU A 21 1.72 9.14 -2.20
CA LEU A 21 0.82 8.13 -1.61
C LEU A 21 -0.57 8.73 -1.37
N VAL A 22 -0.62 9.93 -0.82
CA VAL A 22 -1.89 10.65 -0.59
C VAL A 22 -2.62 10.89 -1.91
N SER A 23 -1.91 11.35 -2.95
CA SER A 23 -2.49 11.57 -4.27
C SER A 23 -3.00 10.26 -4.89
N ALA A 24 -2.28 9.15 -4.68
CA ALA A 24 -2.71 7.85 -5.17
C ALA A 24 -3.98 7.34 -4.47
N LEU A 25 -4.09 7.52 -3.15
CA LEU A 25 -5.31 7.21 -2.40
C LEU A 25 -6.49 8.06 -2.88
N ALA A 26 -6.31 9.38 -2.97
CA ALA A 26 -7.36 10.28 -3.45
C ALA A 26 -7.85 9.88 -4.85
N LYS A 27 -6.91 9.52 -5.74
CA LYS A 27 -7.25 9.02 -7.08
C LYS A 27 -8.01 7.70 -7.05
N ALA A 28 -7.62 6.77 -6.18
CA ALA A 28 -8.31 5.49 -6.02
C ALA A 28 -9.77 5.68 -5.56
N TYR A 29 -10.00 6.52 -4.54
CA TYR A 29 -11.36 6.82 -4.05
C TYR A 29 -12.20 7.53 -5.11
N ARG A 30 -11.64 8.51 -5.82
CA ARG A 30 -12.33 9.18 -6.93
C ARG A 30 -12.73 8.20 -8.04
N TRP A 31 -11.85 7.25 -8.37
CA TRP A 31 -12.14 6.23 -9.37
C TRP A 31 -13.22 5.25 -8.92
N GLN A 32 -13.25 4.88 -7.64
CA GLN A 32 -14.33 4.08 -7.08
C GLN A 32 -15.66 4.83 -7.14
N GLU A 33 -15.69 6.08 -6.70
CA GLU A 33 -16.90 6.91 -6.72
C GLU A 33 -17.49 7.04 -8.13
N GLN A 34 -16.67 7.24 -9.16
CA GLN A 34 -17.16 7.33 -10.55
C GLN A 34 -17.69 6.00 -11.09
N LEU A 35 -17.21 4.87 -10.59
CA LEU A 35 -17.77 3.55 -10.91
C LEU A 35 -19.10 3.33 -10.17
N GLU A 36 -19.18 3.74 -8.90
CA GLU A 36 -20.38 3.62 -8.07
C GLU A 36 -21.50 4.56 -8.51
N SER A 37 -21.15 5.76 -9.00
CA SER A 37 -22.09 6.72 -9.57
C SER A 37 -22.61 6.31 -10.95
N GLY A 38 -21.97 5.32 -11.59
CA GLY A 38 -22.26 4.89 -12.95
C GLY A 38 -21.78 5.87 -14.03
N GLU A 39 -20.88 6.80 -13.70
CA GLU A 39 -20.23 7.68 -14.69
C GLU A 39 -19.44 6.87 -15.72
N TYR A 40 -18.84 5.75 -15.28
CA TYR A 40 -18.23 4.76 -16.16
C TYR A 40 -18.93 3.41 -16.02
N ALA A 41 -19.14 2.74 -17.16
CA ALA A 41 -19.85 1.46 -17.19
C ALA A 41 -19.02 0.29 -16.59
N GLY A 42 -17.71 0.47 -16.44
CA GLY A 42 -16.81 -0.56 -15.93
C GLY A 42 -15.35 -0.13 -15.93
N LEU A 43 -14.47 -1.06 -15.55
CA LEU A 43 -13.03 -0.80 -15.42
C LEU A 43 -12.39 -0.49 -16.78
N GLU A 44 -12.90 -1.08 -17.85
CA GLU A 44 -12.41 -0.91 -19.22
C GLU A 44 -12.66 0.50 -19.74
N ASP A 45 -13.85 1.04 -19.45
CA ASP A 45 -14.25 2.39 -19.84
C ASP A 45 -13.48 3.45 -19.04
N LEU A 46 -13.38 3.24 -17.72
CA LEU A 46 -12.55 4.08 -16.85
C LEU A 46 -11.06 4.06 -17.28
N ALA A 47 -10.55 2.89 -17.65
CA ALA A 47 -9.18 2.72 -18.14
C ALA A 47 -8.95 3.48 -19.46
N ALA A 48 -9.85 3.33 -20.43
CA ALA A 48 -9.80 4.03 -21.70
C ALA A 48 -9.86 5.56 -21.52
N ALA A 49 -10.76 6.04 -20.66
CA ALA A 49 -10.91 7.48 -20.38
C ALA A 49 -9.68 8.10 -19.70
N ASN A 50 -8.93 7.32 -18.91
CA ASN A 50 -7.74 7.78 -18.21
C ASN A 50 -6.43 7.42 -18.93
N GLY A 51 -6.49 6.75 -20.09
CA GLY A 51 -5.32 6.32 -20.87
C GLY A 51 -4.42 5.34 -20.12
N VAL A 52 -4.99 4.48 -19.29
CA VAL A 52 -4.26 3.49 -18.47
C VAL A 52 -4.77 2.08 -18.75
N ASP A 53 -4.03 1.06 -18.35
CA ASP A 53 -4.48 -0.33 -18.46
C ASP A 53 -5.56 -0.67 -17.42
N ARG A 54 -6.47 -1.57 -17.78
CA ARG A 54 -7.45 -2.17 -16.85
C ARG A 54 -6.81 -2.72 -15.58
N THR A 55 -5.68 -3.41 -15.70
CA THR A 55 -4.91 -3.93 -14.56
C THR A 55 -4.40 -2.81 -13.65
N TYR A 56 -4.03 -1.66 -14.23
CA TYR A 56 -3.60 -0.49 -13.48
C TYR A 56 -4.74 0.10 -12.65
N VAL A 57 -5.92 0.22 -13.25
CA VAL A 57 -7.16 0.63 -12.56
C VAL A 57 -7.48 -0.32 -11.42
N GLY A 58 -7.49 -1.63 -11.65
CA GLY A 58 -7.75 -2.63 -10.60
C GLY A 58 -6.77 -2.53 -9.42
N ARG A 59 -5.48 -2.30 -9.69
CA ARG A 59 -4.48 -2.08 -8.63
C ARG A 59 -4.73 -0.80 -7.82
N PHE A 60 -5.27 0.24 -8.44
CA PHE A 60 -5.65 1.47 -7.72
C PHE A 60 -6.91 1.25 -6.89
N LEU A 61 -7.93 0.58 -7.43
CA LEU A 61 -9.14 0.27 -6.68
C LEU A 61 -8.85 -0.62 -5.45
N ARG A 62 -7.83 -1.48 -5.50
CA ARG A 62 -7.39 -2.23 -4.31
C ARG A 62 -6.95 -1.33 -3.14
N LEU A 63 -6.51 -0.10 -3.42
CA LEU A 63 -6.12 0.86 -2.38
C LEU A 63 -7.33 1.41 -1.60
N THR A 64 -8.55 1.33 -2.13
CA THR A 64 -9.74 1.76 -1.38
C THR A 64 -10.15 0.74 -0.31
N SER A 65 -9.68 -0.50 -0.44
CA SER A 65 -9.89 -1.57 0.55
C SER A 65 -8.79 -1.61 1.62
N LEU A 66 -8.00 -0.55 1.76
CA LEU A 66 -7.04 -0.40 2.85
C LEU A 66 -7.77 -0.22 4.18
N ALA A 67 -7.20 -0.81 5.23
CA ALA A 67 -7.67 -0.62 6.59
C ALA A 67 -7.62 0.88 6.94
N PRO A 68 -8.61 1.41 7.67
CA PRO A 68 -8.65 2.83 8.01
C PRO A 68 -7.40 3.29 8.79
N ALA A 69 -6.86 2.42 9.67
CA ALA A 69 -5.63 2.68 10.40
C ALA A 69 -4.42 2.95 9.48
N ILE A 70 -4.33 2.26 8.34
CA ILE A 70 -3.30 2.50 7.32
C ILE A 70 -3.46 3.88 6.70
N VAL A 71 -4.69 4.20 6.28
CA VAL A 71 -4.98 5.47 5.61
C VAL A 71 -4.68 6.64 6.54
N GLU A 72 -5.08 6.54 7.81
CA GLU A 72 -4.77 7.53 8.84
C GLU A 72 -3.26 7.74 9.03
N ARG A 73 -2.47 6.67 9.04
CA ARG A 73 -1.01 6.77 9.16
C ARG A 73 -0.35 7.41 7.94
N ILE A 74 -0.81 7.07 6.73
CA ILE A 74 -0.35 7.75 5.49
C ILE A 74 -0.68 9.24 5.54
N LEU A 75 -1.91 9.59 5.93
CA LEU A 75 -2.34 10.99 6.02
C LEU A 75 -1.62 11.77 7.13
N SER A 76 -1.18 11.08 8.18
CA SER A 76 -0.45 11.67 9.31
C SER A 76 1.07 11.76 9.08
N GLY A 77 1.58 11.24 7.95
CA GLY A 77 3.02 11.13 7.72
C GLY A 77 3.75 10.19 8.70
N ASP A 78 3.01 9.29 9.36
CA ASP A 78 3.55 8.23 10.23
C ASP A 78 3.62 6.91 9.45
N GLU A 79 4.18 6.97 8.25
CA GLU A 79 4.41 5.76 7.47
C GLU A 79 5.70 5.05 7.91
N PRO A 80 5.66 3.72 8.09
CA PRO A 80 6.87 2.96 8.37
C PRO A 80 7.83 2.99 7.18
N GLU A 81 9.14 2.95 7.49
CA GLU A 81 10.19 2.93 6.47
C GLU A 81 9.99 1.74 5.51
N GLY A 82 10.06 2.00 4.19
CA GLY A 82 9.89 0.98 3.16
C GLY A 82 8.46 0.80 2.64
N ILE A 83 7.49 1.60 3.10
CA ILE A 83 6.21 1.71 2.42
C ILE A 83 6.39 2.46 1.10
N SER A 84 5.81 1.90 0.04
CA SER A 84 5.79 2.51 -1.28
C SER A 84 4.49 2.18 -1.98
N LEU A 85 4.12 3.01 -2.97
CA LEU A 85 2.93 2.78 -3.77
C LEU A 85 2.96 1.40 -4.48
N ALA A 86 4.15 0.93 -4.85
CA ALA A 86 4.31 -0.39 -5.45
C ALA A 86 3.94 -1.51 -4.48
N LYS A 87 4.35 -1.38 -3.20
CA LYS A 87 4.04 -2.36 -2.15
C LYS A 87 2.54 -2.40 -1.85
N LEU A 88 1.90 -1.24 -1.71
CA LEU A 88 0.45 -1.15 -1.51
C LEU A 88 -0.35 -1.71 -2.70
N ARG A 89 0.18 -1.69 -3.92
CA ARG A 89 -0.56 -2.20 -5.10
C ARG A 89 -0.45 -3.71 -5.26
N ASN A 90 0.67 -4.31 -4.89
CA ASN A 90 0.96 -5.72 -5.19
C ASN A 90 0.77 -6.64 -3.96
N ASP A 91 1.17 -6.19 -2.76
CA ASP A 91 1.39 -7.05 -1.60
C ASP A 91 0.46 -6.70 -0.42
N LEU A 92 -0.83 -6.55 -0.68
CA LEU A 92 -1.84 -6.31 0.36
C LEU A 92 -2.66 -7.56 0.68
N PRO A 93 -2.73 -8.00 1.94
CA PRO A 93 -3.67 -9.04 2.34
C PRO A 93 -5.10 -8.52 2.20
N ILE A 94 -6.04 -9.43 1.92
CA ILE A 94 -7.45 -9.06 1.73
C ILE A 94 -8.12 -8.70 3.07
N LEU A 95 -7.69 -9.33 4.17
CA LEU A 95 -8.29 -9.11 5.49
C LEU A 95 -7.65 -7.90 6.18
N TRP A 96 -8.46 -6.98 6.69
CA TRP A 96 -7.97 -5.81 7.44
C TRP A 96 -7.23 -6.15 8.73
N ALA A 97 -7.57 -7.26 9.39
CA ALA A 97 -6.84 -7.73 10.57
C ALA A 97 -5.39 -8.11 10.24
N GLU A 98 -5.16 -8.54 9.00
CA GLU A 98 -3.83 -8.79 8.47
C GLU A 98 -3.21 -7.51 7.88
N GLN A 99 -3.86 -6.35 7.93
CA GLN A 99 -3.29 -5.10 7.42
C GLN A 99 -2.65 -4.26 8.54
N ASP A 100 -2.37 -4.85 9.70
CA ASP A 100 -1.73 -4.15 10.81
C ASP A 100 -0.23 -3.92 10.55
N TRP A 101 0.13 -2.67 10.30
CA TRP A 101 1.49 -2.23 10.03
C TRP A 101 2.45 -2.27 11.24
N GLY A 102 2.05 -2.85 12.37
CA GLY A 102 2.94 -3.22 13.46
C GLY A 102 3.77 -4.49 13.22
N GLU A 103 3.31 -5.39 12.33
CA GLU A 103 3.92 -6.71 12.10
C GLU A 103 4.28 -6.97 10.61
N TRP A 104 3.76 -6.14 9.71
CA TRP A 104 3.90 -6.31 8.24
C TRP A 104 5.18 -5.74 7.63
N VAL A 105 5.98 -4.98 8.38
CA VAL A 105 7.29 -4.49 7.91
C VAL A 105 8.31 -5.64 7.87
N ASP A 106 8.05 -6.74 8.61
CA ASP A 106 8.89 -7.93 8.69
C ASP A 106 8.41 -9.12 7.85
N VAL A 107 7.39 -9.01 6.98
CA VAL A 107 6.97 -10.17 6.14
C VAL A 107 8.00 -10.57 5.09
N GLU A 108 8.94 -9.68 4.76
CA GLU A 108 10.13 -10.05 3.98
C GLU A 108 11.10 -10.91 4.82
N SER A 109 11.15 -10.69 6.14
CA SER A 109 11.80 -11.57 7.12
C SER A 109 11.00 -12.86 7.35
N MET A 110 9.66 -12.81 7.32
CA MET A 110 8.79 -13.96 7.52
C MET A 110 8.82 -14.93 6.33
N HIS A 111 8.89 -14.42 5.09
CA HIS A 111 9.16 -15.24 3.89
C HIS A 111 10.61 -15.77 3.83
N LYS A 112 11.54 -15.24 4.64
CA LYS A 112 12.88 -15.83 4.86
C LYS A 112 12.91 -16.85 6.02
N ARG A 113 11.77 -17.10 6.69
CA ARG A 113 11.64 -18.04 7.82
C ARG A 113 10.78 -19.27 7.51
N CYS A 114 10.53 -19.59 6.25
CA CYS A 114 10.09 -20.95 5.90
C CYS A 114 11.33 -21.84 5.70
N PRO A 115 11.76 -22.66 6.69
CA PRO A 115 12.45 -23.89 6.35
C PRO A 115 11.40 -24.79 5.71
N LEU A 116 11.26 -24.76 4.38
CA LEU A 116 10.56 -25.80 3.63
C LEU A 116 11.41 -27.08 3.61
N THR A 117 11.69 -27.61 4.80
CA THR A 117 12.02 -29.00 5.10
C THR A 117 11.49 -29.32 6.49
N ALA A 118 10.17 -29.21 6.67
CA ALA A 118 9.51 -29.98 7.70
C ALA A 118 9.49 -31.43 7.20
N GLU A 119 10.52 -32.19 7.58
CA GLU A 119 10.49 -33.63 7.48
C GLU A 119 9.28 -34.14 8.26
N VAL A 120 8.52 -35.02 7.61
CA VAL A 120 7.37 -35.71 8.20
C VAL A 120 7.87 -36.47 9.44
N SER A 121 7.44 -36.03 10.61
CA SER A 121 7.56 -36.83 11.82
C SER A 121 6.79 -38.13 11.62
N THR A 122 7.50 -39.26 11.65
CA THR A 122 7.05 -40.41 12.43
C THR A 122 8.29 -41.15 12.93
N THR A 123 8.39 -41.27 14.25
CA THR A 123 9.30 -42.14 15.01
C THR A 123 10.47 -41.43 15.70
N SER A 124 10.23 -41.16 16.99
CA SER A 124 11.10 -41.47 18.12
C SER A 124 12.50 -40.84 18.19
N LEU A 125 12.58 -39.87 19.11
CA LEU A 125 13.58 -39.70 20.16
C LEU A 125 15.07 -39.48 19.78
N SER A 126 15.55 -38.41 20.41
CA SER A 126 16.87 -38.26 21.03
C SER A 126 17.92 -37.49 20.23
N CYS A 127 18.47 -36.48 20.90
CA CYS A 127 19.46 -35.54 20.40
C CYS A 127 20.89 -36.13 20.52
N ALA A 128 21.79 -35.63 19.65
CA ALA A 128 23.27 -35.64 19.70
C ALA A 128 24.01 -36.85 19.05
N PRO A 129 25.35 -36.76 18.83
CA PRO A 129 26.04 -35.90 17.85
C PRO A 129 27.03 -36.69 16.96
N CYS A 130 27.42 -36.11 15.82
CA CYS A 130 28.75 -36.23 15.19
C CYS A 130 29.04 -34.92 14.47
#